data_AF-A0A9D8QIK9-F1
#
_entry.id   AF-A0A9D8QIK9-F1
#
_cell.length_a   1.000
_cell.length_b   1.000
_cell.length_c   1.000
_cell.angle_alpha   90.00
_cell.angle_beta   90.00
_cell.angle_gamma   90.00
#
_symmetry.space_group_name_H-M   'P 1'
#
loop_
_entity.id
_entity.type
_entity.pdbx_description
1 polymer ?
#
loop_
_entity_poly.entity_id
_entity_poly.type
_entity_poly.pdbx_seq_one_letter_code
_entity_poly.pdbx_strand_id
1 'polypeptide(L)'
;MELPVQPHGCSGVADHEHPVRPDQVAAARKRLLSAEESTEVASLLSLLADPVRARILDALDTVAELCVGDLALVVDASEDSVGYALRILR
;
A
#
# COMPACT_ATOMS: atom_id res chain seq x y z
N MET A 1 39.56 -24.54 -1.39
CA MET A 1 39.32 -24.18 0.02
C MET A 1 38.02 -23.41 0.03
N GLU A 2 36.91 -24.14 -0.05
CA GLU A 2 35.57 -23.57 -0.06
C GLU A 2 35.12 -23.40 1.39
N LEU A 3 34.68 -22.19 1.74
CA LEU A 3 34.06 -21.90 3.03
C LEU A 3 32.55 -22.21 2.92
N PRO A 4 31.94 -22.84 3.94
CA PRO A 4 30.56 -23.30 3.86
C PRO A 4 29.56 -22.13 3.91
N VAL A 5 28.61 -22.15 2.97
CA VAL A 5 27.40 -21.33 3.00
C VAL A 5 26.57 -21.73 4.23
N GLN A 6 26.52 -20.86 5.23
CA GLN A 6 25.66 -21.08 6.39
C GLN A 6 24.20 -20.79 6.03
N PRO A 7 23.25 -21.68 6.36
CA PRO A 7 21.82 -21.42 6.16
C PRO A 7 21.40 -20.32 7.14
N HIS A 8 20.99 -19.18 6.61
CA HIS A 8 20.48 -18.08 7.43
C HIS A 8 19.08 -18.44 7.91
N GLY A 9 19.00 -19.29 8.93
CA GLY A 9 17.80 -19.50 9.71
C GLY A 9 17.41 -18.18 10.37
N CYS A 10 16.15 -17.77 10.19
CA CYS A 10 15.57 -16.63 10.90
C CYS A 10 15.67 -16.86 12.41
N SER A 11 16.69 -16.29 13.05
CA SER A 11 16.84 -16.26 14.50
C SER A 11 16.91 -14.81 14.94
N GLY A 12 15.87 -14.37 15.64
CA GLY A 12 15.78 -13.00 16.16
C GLY A 12 14.36 -12.64 16.56
N VAL A 13 13.82 -13.29 17.59
CA VAL A 13 12.71 -12.71 18.34
C VAL A 13 13.31 -11.64 19.27
N ALA A 14 12.93 -10.38 19.01
CA ALA A 14 12.80 -9.27 19.95
C ALA A 14 14.06 -8.61 20.56
N ASP A 15 14.40 -7.44 20.04
CA ASP A 15 14.73 -6.28 20.88
C ASP A 15 13.54 -5.31 20.76
N HIS A 16 12.54 -5.47 21.63
CA HIS A 16 11.32 -4.67 21.63
C HIS A 16 11.18 -4.04 23.02
N GLU A 17 11.02 -2.71 23.10
CA GLU A 17 10.87 -1.96 24.36
C GLU A 17 9.60 -2.35 25.17
N HIS A 18 8.73 -3.20 24.60
CA HIS A 18 7.52 -3.72 25.23
C HIS A 18 7.51 -5.26 25.28
N PRO A 19 7.03 -5.88 26.39
CA PRO A 19 6.89 -7.33 26.49
C PRO A 19 6.02 -7.93 25.38
N VAL A 20 6.54 -8.94 24.70
CA VAL A 20 5.79 -9.72 23.70
C VAL A 20 4.66 -10.49 24.39
N ARG A 21 3.44 -10.42 23.83
CA ARG A 21 2.27 -11.19 24.28
C ARG A 21 2.03 -12.39 23.36
N PRO A 22 2.62 -13.57 23.64
CA PRO A 22 2.65 -14.71 22.70
C PRO A 22 1.25 -15.22 22.32
N ASP A 23 0.30 -15.21 23.26
CA ASP A 23 -1.08 -15.65 23.00
C ASP A 23 -1.79 -14.74 21.98
N GLN A 24 -1.54 -13.43 22.05
CA GLN A 24 -2.08 -12.46 21.10
C GLN A 24 -1.45 -12.63 19.72
N VAL A 25 -0.13 -12.86 19.66
CA VAL A 25 0.58 -13.13 18.40
C VAL A 25 0.06 -14.42 17.75
N ALA A 26 -0.13 -15.50 18.52
CA ALA A 26 -0.68 -16.75 18.02
C ALA A 26 -2.14 -16.58 17.53
N ALA A 27 -2.96 -15.83 18.26
CA ALA A 27 -4.32 -15.51 17.86
C ALA A 27 -4.38 -14.67 16.57
N ALA A 28 -3.47 -13.70 16.41
CA ALA A 28 -3.36 -12.88 15.21
C ALA A 28 -2.92 -13.73 14.00
N ARG A 29 -1.87 -14.55 14.15
CA ARG A 29 -1.37 -15.44 13.08
C ARG A 29 -2.44 -16.41 12.56
N LYS A 30 -3.35 -16.87 13.42
CA LYS A 30 -4.46 -17.75 13.02
C LYS A 30 -5.53 -17.06 12.17
N ARG A 31 -5.62 -15.73 12.21
CA ARG A 31 -6.62 -14.92 11.49
C ARG A 31 -6.02 -14.01 10.42
N LEU A 32 -4.69 -13.98 10.33
CA LEU A 32 -3.98 -13.15 9.37
C LEU A 32 -4.30 -13.64 7.97
N LEU A 33 -4.38 -12.69 7.03
CA LEU A 33 -4.47 -13.01 5.61
C LEU A 33 -3.30 -13.93 5.21
N SER A 34 -3.60 -14.87 4.33
CA SER A 34 -2.57 -15.63 3.63
C SER A 34 -1.68 -14.68 2.82
N ALA A 35 -0.53 -15.20 2.37
CA ALA A 35 0.38 -14.44 1.52
C ALA A 35 -0.28 -14.02 0.19
N GLU A 36 -1.14 -14.88 -0.35
CA GLU A 36 -1.90 -14.62 -1.58
C GLU A 36 -2.93 -13.51 -1.38
N GLU A 37 -3.81 -13.64 -0.37
CA GLU A 37 -4.79 -12.61 -0.02
C GLU A 37 -4.10 -11.26 0.29
N SER A 38 -2.96 -11.30 0.97
CA SER A 38 -2.17 -10.08 1.24
C SER A 38 -1.65 -9.44 -0.05
N THR A 39 -1.26 -10.26 -1.04
CA THR A 39 -0.78 -9.77 -2.34
C THR A 39 -1.91 -9.18 -3.16
N GLU A 40 -3.09 -9.78 -3.15
CA GLU A 40 -4.28 -9.24 -3.79
C GLU A 40 -4.67 -7.89 -3.19
N VAL A 41 -4.74 -7.80 -1.86
CA VAL A 41 -5.03 -6.54 -1.15
C VAL A 41 -3.96 -5.49 -1.44
N ALA A 42 -2.68 -5.85 -1.40
CA ALA A 42 -1.59 -4.94 -1.71
C ALA A 42 -1.65 -4.44 -3.16
N SER A 43 -2.07 -5.29 -4.10
CA SER A 43 -2.24 -4.93 -5.51
C SER A 43 -3.33 -3.88 -5.66
N LEU A 44 -4.47 -4.04 -4.98
CA LEU A 44 -5.52 -3.03 -4.96
C LEU A 44 -5.05 -1.71 -4.33
N LEU A 45 -4.39 -1.79 -3.16
CA LEU A 45 -3.85 -0.62 -2.48
C LEU A 45 -2.80 0.12 -3.31
N SER A 46 -2.04 -0.59 -4.16
CA SER A 46 -1.07 0.03 -5.06
C SER A 46 -1.71 0.99 -6.07
N LEU A 47 -2.98 0.75 -6.43
CA LEU A 47 -3.76 1.67 -7.26
C LEU A 47 -4.07 2.97 -6.50
N LEU A 48 -4.02 3.00 -5.17
CA LEU A 48 -4.23 4.22 -4.37
C LEU A 48 -2.93 4.84 -3.87
N ALA A 49 -1.83 4.08 -3.83
CA ALA A 49 -0.54 4.52 -3.30
C ALA A 49 0.21 5.58 -4.15
N ASP A 50 -0.44 6.14 -5.16
CA ASP A 50 0.09 7.24 -5.97
C ASP A 50 -0.49 8.58 -5.49
N PRO A 51 0.35 9.60 -5.27
CA PRO A 51 -0.09 10.87 -4.70
C PRO A 51 -1.07 11.63 -5.60
N VAL A 52 -0.96 11.51 -6.93
CA VAL A 52 -1.89 12.18 -7.85
C VAL A 52 -3.26 11.50 -7.80
N ARG A 53 -3.30 10.16 -7.83
CA ARG A 53 -4.56 9.40 -7.70
C ARG A 53 -5.26 9.65 -6.37
N ALA A 54 -4.53 9.69 -5.26
CA ALA A 54 -5.09 10.01 -3.95
C ALA A 54 -5.72 11.42 -3.90
N ARG A 55 -5.03 12.43 -4.47
CA ARG A 55 -5.55 13.81 -4.54
C ARG A 55 -6.75 13.95 -5.47
N ILE A 56 -6.80 13.18 -6.57
CA ILE A 56 -7.97 13.17 -7.46
C ILE A 56 -9.20 12.63 -6.72
N LEU A 57 -9.05 11.55 -5.97
CA LEU A 57 -10.16 10.98 -5.18
C LEU A 57 -10.66 11.94 -4.11
N ASP A 58 -9.74 12.59 -3.38
CA ASP A 58 -10.08 13.62 -2.39
C ASP A 58 -10.80 14.83 -3.02
N ALA A 59 -10.35 15.29 -4.18
CA ALA A 59 -10.99 16.39 -4.90
C ALA A 59 -12.42 16.04 -5.36
N LEU A 60 -12.64 14.81 -5.83
CA LEU A 60 -13.96 14.33 -6.26
C LEU A 60 -14.89 13.96 -5.09
N ASP A 61 -14.36 13.61 -3.92
CA ASP A 61 -15.14 13.48 -2.70
C ASP A 61 -15.61 14.86 -2.19
N THR A 62 -14.74 15.87 -2.33
CA THR A 62 -15.03 17.25 -1.90
C THR A 62 -16.01 17.97 -2.83
N VAL A 63 -15.94 17.74 -4.14
CA VAL A 63 -16.75 18.41 -5.16
C VAL A 63 -17.39 17.38 -6.08
N ALA A 64 -18.70 17.48 -6.29
CA ALA A 64 -19.48 16.48 -7.02
C ALA A 64 -18.99 16.18 -8.45
N GLU A 65 -18.43 17.16 -9.15
CA GLU A 65 -17.90 17.00 -10.50
C GLU A 65 -16.81 18.05 -10.79
N LEU A 66 -15.75 17.63 -11.47
CA LEU A 66 -14.69 18.50 -11.99
C LEU A 66 -14.29 18.03 -13.39
N CYS A 67 -14.04 18.97 -14.30
CA CYS A 67 -13.45 18.62 -15.59
C CYS A 67 -11.96 18.27 -15.43
N VAL A 68 -11.37 17.61 -16.42
CA VAL A 68 -9.95 17.18 -16.38
C VAL A 68 -9.00 18.36 -16.19
N GLY A 69 -9.29 19.50 -16.84
CA GLY A 69 -8.50 20.73 -16.69
C GLY A 69 -8.55 21.31 -15.28
N ASP A 70 -9.73 21.34 -14.65
CA ASP A 70 -9.87 21.81 -13.27
C ASP A 70 -9.17 20.87 -12.29
N LEU A 71 -9.31 19.55 -12.48
CA LEU A 71 -8.59 18.55 -11.69
C LEU A 71 -7.07 18.75 -11.78
N ALA A 72 -6.55 18.99 -12.99
CA ALA A 72 -5.13 19.25 -13.21
C ALA A 72 -4.63 20.45 -12.39
N LEU A 73 -5.42 21.53 -12.32
CA LEU A 73 -5.12 22.69 -11.47
C LEU A 73 -5.20 22.37 -9.97
N VAL A 74 -6.20 21.61 -9.53
CA VAL A 74 -6.40 21.24 -8.11
C VAL A 74 -5.27 20.33 -7.59
N VAL A 75 -4.84 19.37 -8.40
CA VAL A 75 -3.83 18.38 -7.98
C VAL A 75 -2.40 18.77 -8.33
N ASP A 76 -2.21 19.92 -8.98
CA ASP A 76 -0.91 20.43 -9.46
C ASP A 76 -0.20 19.42 -10.37
N ALA A 77 -0.91 18.94 -11.40
CA ALA A 77 -0.42 17.98 -12.39
C ALA A 77 -0.86 18.36 -13.81
N SER A 78 -0.29 17.72 -14.83
CA SER A 78 -0.75 17.91 -16.22
C SER A 78 -2.07 17.19 -16.49
N GLU A 79 -2.84 17.68 -17.47
CA GLU A 79 -4.07 17.01 -17.93
C GLU A 79 -3.80 15.57 -18.40
N ASP A 80 -2.66 15.31 -19.05
CA ASP A 80 -2.25 13.96 -19.44
C ASP A 80 -2.04 13.05 -18.23
N SER A 81 -1.43 13.57 -17.16
CA SER A 81 -1.21 12.84 -15.92
C SER A 81 -2.53 12.51 -15.22
N VAL A 82 -3.44 13.49 -15.15
CA VAL A 82 -4.80 13.30 -14.59
C VAL A 82 -5.61 12.29 -15.42
N GLY A 83 -5.60 12.41 -16.74
CA GLY A 83 -6.29 11.48 -17.63
C GLY A 83 -5.77 10.05 -17.50
N TYR A 84 -4.45 9.88 -17.38
CA TYR A 84 -3.85 8.58 -17.10
C TYR A 84 -4.26 8.03 -15.73
N ALA A 85 -4.22 8.86 -14.70
CA ALA A 85 -4.64 8.52 -13.35
C ALA A 85 -6.12 8.06 -13.29
N LEU A 86 -7.04 8.80 -13.90
CA LEU A 86 -8.45 8.43 -14.01
C LEU A 86 -8.65 7.11 -14.78
N ARG A 87 -7.83 6.85 -15.79
CA ARG A 87 -7.87 5.57 -16.53
C ARG A 87 -7.42 4.37 -15.68
N ILE A 88 -6.57 4.58 -14.68
CA ILE A 88 -6.18 3.54 -13.72
C ILE A 88 -7.29 3.32 -12.66
N LEU A 89 -7.99 4.38 -12.28
CA LEU A 89 -9.03 4.35 -11.24
C LEU A 89 -10.40 3.81 -11.71
N ARG A 90 -10.58 3.58 -13.01
CA ARG A 90 -11.81 3.01 -13.60
C ARG A 90 -11.71 1.50 -13.80
#